data_AF-A0A9E2VP79-F1
#
_entry.id   AF-A0A9E2VP79-F1
#
_cell.length_a   1.000
_cell.length_b   1.000
_cell.length_c   1.000
_cell.angle_alpha   90.00
_cell.angle_beta   90.00
_cell.angle_gamma   90.00
#
_symmetry.space_group_name_H-M   'P 1'
#
loop_
_entity.id
_entity.type
_entity.pdbx_description
1 polymer ?
#
loop_
_entity_poly.entity_id
_entity_poly.type
_entity_poly.pdbx_seq_one_letter_code
_entity_poly.pdbx_strand_id
1 'polypeptide(L)'
;YARMLRALDRLGCQRPLAQTPFEFLRQLEDRSSPVRHEARLITETFCATRYGHDTIDSLRKAQVEQALQRIRHFARIPAGIR
;
A
#
# COMPACT_ATOMS: atom_id res chain seq x y z
N TYR A 1 7.04 2.30 -0.73
CA TYR A 1 6.50 1.92 0.59
C TYR A 1 6.13 3.11 1.48
N ALA A 2 7.06 3.94 1.96
CA ALA A 2 6.73 5.07 2.85
C ALA A 2 5.62 6.02 2.31
N ARG A 3 5.64 6.29 0.99
CA ARG A 3 4.59 7.08 0.31
C ARG A 3 3.19 6.45 0.40
N MET A 4 3.11 5.12 0.42
CA MET A 4 1.85 4.39 0.60
C MET A 4 1.35 4.52 2.04
N LEU A 5 2.23 4.32 3.04
CA LEU A 5 1.85 4.46 4.45
C LEU A 5 1.25 5.84 4.74
N ARG A 6 1.86 6.93 4.21
CA ARG A 6 1.30 8.29 4.34
C ARG A 6 -0.06 8.47 3.66
N ALA A 7 -0.34 7.73 2.60
CA ALA A 7 -1.63 7.80 1.92
C ALA A 7 -2.71 6.99 2.68
N LEU A 8 -2.33 5.84 3.24
CA LEU A 8 -3.20 5.01 4.07
C LEU A 8 -3.52 5.65 5.42
N ASP A 9 -2.59 6.42 5.99
CA ASP A 9 -2.80 7.20 7.21
C ASP A 9 -3.99 8.17 7.08
N ARG A 10 -4.14 8.81 5.91
CA ARG A 10 -5.29 9.67 5.59
C ARG A 10 -6.62 8.92 5.49
N LEU A 11 -6.57 7.62 5.26
CA LEU A 11 -7.72 6.71 5.27
C LEU A 11 -7.97 6.09 6.65
N GLY A 12 -7.30 6.58 7.71
CA GLY A 12 -7.39 6.01 9.06
C GLY A 12 -6.70 4.65 9.22
N CYS A 13 -5.87 4.26 8.25
CA CYS A 13 -5.17 2.98 8.22
C CYS A 13 -3.69 3.19 8.58
N GLN A 14 -3.39 3.15 9.88
CA GLN A 14 -2.04 3.28 10.40
C GLN A 14 -1.36 1.93 10.61
N ARG A 15 -0.08 1.83 10.25
CA ARG A 15 0.78 0.69 10.57
C ARG A 15 1.51 0.94 11.90
N PRO A 16 1.26 0.16 12.96
CA PRO A 16 2.07 0.17 14.16
C PRO A 16 3.55 -0.13 13.86
N LEU A 17 4.48 0.51 14.59
CA LEU A 17 5.93 0.31 14.37
C LEU A 17 6.36 -1.15 14.56
N ALA A 18 5.73 -1.85 15.50
CA ALA A 18 6.01 -3.26 15.79
C ALA A 18 5.50 -4.24 14.71
N GLN A 19 4.58 -3.82 13.84
CA GLN A 19 4.07 -4.68 12.76
C GLN A 19 5.02 -4.69 11.57
N THR A 20 5.29 -5.85 11.03
CA THR A 20 5.97 -6.02 9.73
C THR A 20 5.06 -5.57 8.56
N PRO A 21 5.63 -5.35 7.36
CA PRO A 21 4.83 -5.01 6.19
C PRO A 21 3.73 -6.02 5.84
N PHE A 22 4.00 -7.33 5.98
CA PHE A 22 3.03 -8.38 5.68
C PHE A 22 1.93 -8.51 6.73
N GLU A 23 2.25 -8.32 8.02
CA GLU A 23 1.24 -8.28 9.07
C GLU A 23 0.26 -7.12 8.87
N PHE A 24 0.79 -5.95 8.50
CA PHE A 24 -0.05 -4.80 8.17
C PHE A 24 -0.90 -5.02 6.92
N LEU A 25 -0.34 -5.67 5.88
CA LEU A 25 -1.10 -6.02 4.69
C LEU A 25 -2.27 -6.95 5.03
N ARG A 26 -2.03 -8.00 5.82
CA ARG A 26 -3.09 -8.92 6.27
C ARG A 26 -4.21 -8.17 7.00
N GLN A 27 -3.86 -7.23 7.89
CA GLN A 27 -4.84 -6.39 8.57
C GLN A 27 -5.70 -5.55 7.60
N LEU A 28 -5.12 -5.02 6.51
CA LEU A 28 -5.87 -4.28 5.50
C LEU A 28 -6.83 -5.18 4.72
N GLU A 29 -6.43 -6.43 4.49
CA GLU A 29 -7.22 -7.43 3.77
C GLU A 29 -8.41 -7.91 4.62
N ASP A 30 -8.18 -8.18 5.90
CA ASP A 30 -9.24 -8.58 6.85
C ASP A 30 -10.32 -7.50 6.99
N ARG A 31 -9.96 -6.22 6.82
CA ARG A 31 -10.87 -5.08 6.89
C ARG A 31 -11.61 -4.79 5.58
N SER A 32 -11.48 -5.64 4.55
CA SER A 32 -12.05 -5.42 3.22
C SER A 32 -11.72 -4.04 2.63
N SER A 33 -10.50 -3.54 2.87
CA SER A 33 -10.10 -2.20 2.43
C SER A 33 -10.23 -2.07 0.90
N PRO A 34 -10.76 -0.94 0.37
CA PRO A 34 -10.86 -0.71 -1.06
C PRO A 34 -9.49 -0.63 -1.76
N VAL A 35 -8.42 -0.42 -0.98
CA VAL A 35 -7.04 -0.29 -1.47
C VAL A 35 -6.19 -1.54 -1.21
N ARG A 36 -6.81 -2.68 -0.84
CA ARG A 36 -6.08 -3.90 -0.48
C ARG A 36 -5.19 -4.42 -1.62
N HIS A 37 -5.67 -4.35 -2.86
CA HIS A 37 -4.94 -4.86 -4.01
C HIS A 37 -3.70 -4.02 -4.31
N GLU A 38 -3.83 -2.69 -4.27
CA GLU A 38 -2.73 -1.75 -4.42
C GLU A 38 -1.73 -1.89 -3.27
N ALA A 39 -2.20 -2.02 -2.04
CA ALA A 39 -1.36 -2.18 -0.86
C ALA A 39 -0.54 -3.48 -0.93
N ARG A 40 -1.15 -4.58 -1.41
CA ARG A 40 -0.47 -5.86 -1.65
C ARG A 40 0.67 -5.69 -2.63
N LEU A 41 0.39 -5.17 -3.84
CA LEU A 41 1.39 -5.00 -4.89
C LEU A 41 2.61 -4.19 -4.41
N ILE A 42 2.37 -3.06 -3.72
CA ILE A 42 3.44 -2.19 -3.23
C ILE A 42 4.22 -2.87 -2.10
N THR A 43 3.56 -3.63 -1.23
CA THR A 43 4.19 -4.33 -0.11
C THR A 43 5.05 -5.48 -0.59
N GLU A 44 4.53 -6.33 -1.48
CA GLU A 44 5.27 -7.44 -2.09
C GLU A 44 6.51 -6.93 -2.83
N THR A 45 6.34 -5.90 -3.67
CA THR A 45 7.47 -5.28 -4.39
C THR A 45 8.50 -4.68 -3.44
N PHE A 46 8.06 -4.01 -2.37
CA PHE A 46 8.98 -3.47 -1.37
C PHE A 46 9.76 -4.56 -0.66
N CYS A 47 9.10 -5.64 -0.22
CA CYS A 47 9.76 -6.73 0.49
C CYS A 47 10.75 -7.47 -0.43
N ALA A 48 10.37 -7.73 -1.68
CA ALA A 48 11.26 -8.34 -2.68
C ALA A 48 12.53 -7.51 -2.89
N THR A 49 12.42 -6.20 -3.07
CA THR A 49 13.58 -5.33 -3.26
C THR A 49 14.38 -5.10 -1.97
N ARG A 50 13.71 -4.95 -0.82
CA ARG A 50 14.38 -4.58 0.45
C ARG A 50 15.07 -5.76 1.13
N TYR A 51 14.52 -6.96 0.99
CA TYR A 51 14.96 -8.17 1.70
C TYR A 51 15.37 -9.32 0.75
N GLY A 52 14.82 -9.36 -0.47
CA GLY A 52 15.12 -10.40 -1.46
C GLY A 52 16.28 -10.07 -2.41
N HIS A 53 16.86 -8.87 -2.32
CA HIS A 53 17.88 -8.35 -3.25
C HIS A 53 17.41 -8.20 -4.71
N ASP A 54 16.09 -8.21 -4.95
CA ASP A 54 15.54 -8.05 -6.30
C ASP A 54 15.66 -6.61 -6.78
N THR A 55 16.23 -6.44 -7.97
CA THR A 55 16.22 -5.15 -8.67
C THR A 55 14.84 -4.88 -9.24
N ILE A 56 14.29 -3.68 -9.02
CA ILE A 56 13.02 -3.29 -9.61
C ILE A 56 13.22 -2.83 -11.06
N ASP A 57 12.55 -3.48 -12.01
CA ASP A 57 12.53 -3.07 -13.41
C ASP A 57 11.59 -1.87 -13.66
N SER A 58 11.65 -1.30 -14.88
CA SER A 58 10.85 -0.14 -15.27
C SER A 58 9.35 -0.41 -15.27
N LEU A 59 8.93 -1.62 -15.67
CA LEU A 59 7.53 -2.03 -15.75
C LEU A 59 6.92 -2.12 -14.33
N ARG A 60 7.59 -2.83 -13.43
CA ARG A 60 7.18 -3.01 -12.03
C ARG A 60 7.21 -1.69 -11.27
N LYS A 61 8.18 -0.82 -11.56
CA LYS A 61 8.18 0.56 -11.04
C LYS A 61 6.95 1.34 -11.50
N ALA A 62 6.57 1.26 -12.78
CA ALA A 62 5.37 1.91 -13.28
C ALA A 62 4.09 1.38 -12.63
N GLN A 63 3.99 0.06 -12.43
CA GLN A 63 2.87 -0.59 -11.73
C GLN A 63 2.73 -0.11 -10.28
N VAL A 64 3.85 -0.01 -9.55
CA VAL A 64 3.88 0.53 -8.17
C VAL A 64 3.43 1.99 -8.12
N GLU A 65 3.87 2.82 -9.08
CA GLU A 65 3.44 4.22 -9.13
C GLU A 65 1.95 4.36 -9.44
N GLN A 66 1.41 3.55 -10.37
CA GLN A 66 -0.03 3.54 -10.66
C GLN A 66 -0.85 3.08 -9.45
N ALA A 67 -0.42 2.02 -8.77
CA ALA A 67 -1.09 1.56 -7.55
C ALA A 67 -1.09 2.66 -6.47
N LEU A 68 0.04 3.35 -6.28
CA LEU A 68 0.12 4.45 -5.33
C LEU A 68 -0.80 5.62 -5.71
N GLN A 69 -0.95 5.92 -7.01
CA GLN A 69 -1.91 6.93 -7.48
C GLN A 69 -3.36 6.53 -7.15
N ARG A 70 -3.73 5.25 -7.34
CA ARG A 70 -5.07 4.76 -6.98
C ARG A 70 -5.34 4.90 -5.48
N ILE A 71 -4.40 4.51 -4.61
CA ILE A 71 -4.53 4.72 -3.14
C ILE A 71 -4.76 6.19 -2.81
N ARG A 72 -3.98 7.09 -3.44
CA ARG A 72 -4.13 8.53 -3.24
C ARG A 72 -5.48 9.05 -3.73
N HIS A 73 -6.03 8.48 -4.80
CA HIS A 73 -7.36 8.85 -5.29
C HIS A 73 -8.43 8.50 -4.25
N PHE A 74 -8.42 7.27 -3.71
CA PHE A 74 -9.32 6.88 -2.62
C PHE A 74 -9.16 7.77 -1.39
N ALA A 75 -7.94 8.15 -1.03
CA ALA A 75 -7.66 9.05 0.10
C ALA A 75 -8.14 10.50 -0.10
N ARG A 76 -8.56 10.88 -1.31
CA ARG A 76 -9.10 12.22 -1.62
C ARG A 76 -10.63 12.25 -1.68
N ILE A 77 -11.28 11.10 -1.79
CA ILE A 77 -12.74 11.01 -1.78
C ILE A 77 -13.18 11.15 -0.32
N PRO A 78 -13.93 12.21 0.06
CA PRO A 78 -14.47 12.31 1.41
C PRO A 78 -15.39 11.12 1.67
N ALA A 79 -15.32 10.54 2.87
CA ALA A 79 -16.07 9.35 3.29
C ALA A 79 -17.60 9.56 3.40
N GLY A 80 -18.17 10.50 2.63
CA GLY A 80 -19.56 10.91 2.68
C GLY A 80 -20.19 10.98 1.30
N ILE A 81 -20.39 9.82 0.66
CA ILE A 81 -21.58 9.51 -0.14
C ILE A 81 -21.83 8.01 0.09
N ARG A 82 -22.70 7.70 1.07
CA ARG A 82 -23.35 6.40 1.19
C ARG A 82 -24.77 6.55 0.66
#